data_AF-A0A3Q3N0X1-F1
#
_entry.id   AF-A0A3Q3N0X1-F1
#
_cell.length_a   1.000
_cell.length_b   1.000
_cell.length_c   1.000
_cell.angle_alpha   90.00
_cell.angle_beta   90.00
_cell.angle_gamma   90.00
#
_symmetry.space_group_name_H-M   'P 1'
#
loop_
_entity.id
_entity.type
_entity.pdbx_description
1 polymer ?
#
loop_
_entity_poly.entity_id
_entity_poly.type
_entity_poly.pdbx_seq_one_letter_code
_entity_poly.pdbx_strand_id
1 'polypeptide(L)'
;MFFFSFSVSSLARFSSIPSLKFHTTASPLMSATVEQFEQAKGRLSTLKNDPGNEVKLQIYALFKQATQGPCNTPKPGMLDFVNKVKWDAWKSLGSISQEDARQKYCDLVGSLVTAEGGSSAQVAAQPAASGSTYETLLVTTEDKITTIKLNRPAKKNAITSGVNMKYIPEEGVEQLAKSSGELLRRYVSAYIDFPKPLVAVVNGPAVGISVTVLGLFDLVYASERATFHTPFSQLGQSAEGCSSYTFPKIMGHAKATEMLLFNKKLTAAQASELGLVTEVFPESSFQSEVWTRLKSYAKLPPKSLAYSKQLIRSTDKERLHAVNDAEVERLMERWLSDECMNAIMTFFQAKAKL
;
A
#
# COMPACT_ATOMS: atom_id res chain seq x y z
N MET A 1 14.99 18.55 9.02
CA MET A 1 15.14 19.98 8.70
C MET A 1 14.19 20.33 7.54
N PHE A 2 12.96 20.70 7.89
CA PHE A 2 12.10 21.70 7.24
C PHE A 2 11.17 22.16 8.37
N PHE A 3 11.12 23.46 8.56
CA PHE A 3 10.59 24.18 9.72
C PHE A 3 9.05 24.21 9.72
N PHE A 4 8.44 24.11 10.90
CA PHE A 4 7.15 24.76 11.18
C PHE A 4 7.25 25.51 12.52
N SER A 5 6.91 26.79 12.46
CA SER A 5 6.86 27.75 13.58
C SER A 5 5.58 27.52 14.38
N PHE A 6 5.68 27.50 15.71
CA PHE A 6 4.53 27.54 16.63
C PHE A 6 4.51 28.88 17.36
N SER A 7 3.38 29.59 17.27
CA SER A 7 3.04 30.71 18.15
C SER A 7 2.04 30.21 19.17
N VAL A 8 2.37 30.34 20.45
CA VAL A 8 1.49 30.02 21.59
C VAL A 8 0.80 31.31 22.03
N SER A 9 -0.53 31.32 22.01
CA SER A 9 -1.27 32.26 22.85
C SER A 9 -2.71 31.82 23.15
N SER A 10 -2.98 31.82 24.46
CA SER A 10 -4.22 32.16 25.16
C SER A 10 -5.31 31.12 25.36
N LEU A 11 -5.49 30.81 26.65
CA LEU A 11 -6.68 30.29 27.33
C LEU A 11 -7.95 31.09 27.02
N ALA A 12 -9.10 30.41 26.88
CA ALA A 12 -10.38 30.85 27.45
C ALA A 12 -11.46 29.74 27.42
N ARG A 13 -11.91 29.36 28.63
CA ARG A 13 -13.27 29.07 29.10
C ARG A 13 -14.27 28.38 28.16
N PHE A 14 -14.69 27.16 28.53
CA PHE A 14 -15.96 26.58 28.11
C PHE A 14 -17.07 26.91 29.13
N SER A 15 -18.15 27.51 28.63
CA SER A 15 -19.43 27.69 29.32
C SER A 15 -20.54 27.01 28.50
N SER A 16 -21.04 25.90 29.05
CA SER A 16 -22.45 25.51 29.25
C SER A 16 -23.52 25.55 28.11
N ILE A 17 -24.27 24.43 28.02
CA ILE A 17 -25.72 24.22 27.67
C ILE A 17 -26.05 23.85 26.19
N PRO A 18 -27.10 23.03 25.82
CA PRO A 18 -27.99 22.13 26.58
C PRO A 18 -28.05 20.66 26.08
N SER A 19 -28.61 19.81 26.94
CA SER A 19 -29.16 18.48 26.65
C SER A 19 -30.26 18.49 25.57
N LEU A 20 -30.05 17.78 24.46
CA LEU A 20 -31.13 17.43 23.53
C LEU A 20 -31.85 16.15 24.00
N LYS A 21 -33.15 16.29 24.28
CA LYS A 21 -34.09 15.16 24.41
C LYS A 21 -34.51 14.72 23.00
N PHE A 22 -34.34 13.45 22.67
CA PHE A 22 -34.91 12.86 21.45
C PHE A 22 -36.34 12.40 21.71
N HIS A 23 -37.27 12.84 20.86
CA HIS A 23 -38.62 12.29 20.76
C HIS A 23 -38.62 11.10 19.81
N THR A 24 -39.17 9.98 20.28
CA THR A 24 -39.32 8.73 19.53
C THR A 24 -40.63 8.78 18.75
N THR A 25 -40.56 8.92 17.43
CA THR A 25 -41.66 8.52 16.54
C THR A 25 -41.32 7.16 15.95
N ALA A 26 -42.16 6.18 16.29
CA ALA A 26 -42.03 4.80 15.85
C ALA A 26 -42.36 4.68 14.35
N SER A 27 -41.32 4.51 13.55
CA SER A 27 -41.35 3.74 12.31
C SER A 27 -40.57 2.45 12.56
N PRO A 28 -40.91 1.31 11.94
CA PRO A 28 -40.11 0.09 12.09
C PRO A 28 -38.70 0.38 11.55
N LEU A 29 -37.76 0.62 12.46
CA LEU A 29 -36.37 0.86 12.12
C LEU A 29 -35.84 -0.42 11.48
N MET A 30 -35.71 -0.40 10.16
CA MET A 30 -34.96 -1.41 9.43
C MET A 30 -33.54 -1.38 9.98
N SER A 31 -33.16 -2.40 10.74
CA SER A 31 -31.79 -2.60 11.20
C SER A 31 -30.85 -2.61 10.00
N ALA A 32 -29.70 -1.95 10.10
CA ALA A 32 -28.74 -1.86 9.00
C ALA A 32 -28.42 -3.24 8.44
N THR A 33 -28.61 -3.42 7.13
CA THR A 33 -28.29 -4.68 6.46
C THR A 33 -26.77 -4.91 6.48
N VAL A 34 -26.36 -6.17 6.27
CA VAL A 34 -24.93 -6.52 6.14
C VAL A 34 -24.27 -5.67 5.05
N GLU A 35 -24.98 -5.42 3.95
CA GLU A 35 -24.50 -4.57 2.83
C GLU A 35 -24.29 -3.12 3.26
N GLN A 36 -25.21 -2.54 4.03
CA GLN A 36 -25.08 -1.17 4.55
C GLN A 36 -23.90 -1.06 5.53
N PHE A 37 -23.66 -2.12 6.32
CA PHE A 37 -22.49 -2.22 7.20
C PHE A 37 -21.19 -2.29 6.40
N GLU A 38 -21.11 -3.08 5.31
CA GLU A 38 -19.94 -3.09 4.42
C GLU A 38 -19.70 -1.73 3.75
N GLN A 39 -20.76 -1.08 3.27
CA GLN A 39 -20.68 0.27 2.71
C GLN A 39 -20.21 1.31 3.75
N ALA A 40 -20.62 1.18 5.01
CA ALA A 40 -20.13 2.02 6.10
C ALA A 40 -18.64 1.78 6.37
N LYS A 41 -18.14 0.54 6.33
CA LYS A 41 -16.68 0.27 6.42
C LYS A 41 -15.90 0.94 5.29
N GLY A 42 -16.43 0.88 4.07
CA GLY A 42 -15.85 1.57 2.91
C GLY A 42 -15.75 3.07 3.15
N ARG A 43 -16.84 3.71 3.60
CA ARG A 43 -16.90 5.15 3.90
C ARG A 43 -15.95 5.57 5.01
N LEU A 44 -15.78 4.76 6.06
CA LEU A 44 -14.83 5.07 7.14
C LEU A 44 -13.39 5.28 6.61
N SER A 45 -13.00 4.54 5.57
CA SER A 45 -11.67 4.67 4.95
C SER A 45 -11.48 5.96 4.13
N THR A 46 -12.57 6.69 3.87
CA THR A 46 -12.59 7.94 3.10
C THR A 46 -12.54 9.20 3.96
N LEU A 47 -12.61 9.07 5.30
CA LEU A 47 -12.52 10.21 6.21
C LEU A 47 -11.17 10.92 6.03
N LYS A 48 -11.22 12.25 5.91
CA LYS A 48 -10.05 13.10 5.69
C LYS A 48 -9.38 13.50 7.00
N ASN A 49 -10.18 13.68 8.04
CA ASN A 49 -9.75 14.12 9.36
C ASN A 49 -9.74 12.94 10.33
N ASP A 50 -8.82 13.01 11.30
CA ASP A 50 -8.79 12.06 12.40
C ASP A 50 -10.00 12.29 13.33
N PRO A 51 -10.89 11.30 13.53
CA PRO A 51 -12.07 11.47 14.38
C PRO A 51 -11.75 11.47 15.89
N GLY A 52 -10.47 11.30 16.27
CA GLY A 52 -10.03 11.26 17.66
C GLY A 52 -10.06 9.86 18.26
N ASN A 53 -9.28 9.66 19.33
CA ASN A 53 -9.06 8.34 19.92
C ASN A 53 -10.32 7.73 20.54
N GLU A 54 -11.19 8.55 21.13
CA GLU A 54 -12.45 8.09 21.73
C GLU A 54 -13.41 7.52 20.67
N VAL A 55 -13.57 8.23 19.55
CA VAL A 55 -14.41 7.78 18.43
C VAL A 55 -13.83 6.54 17.76
N LYS A 56 -12.50 6.45 17.60
CA LYS A 56 -11.85 5.24 17.09
C LYS A 56 -12.11 4.01 17.97
N LEU A 57 -12.14 4.18 19.29
CA LEU A 57 -12.46 3.11 20.22
C LEU A 57 -13.93 2.68 20.12
N GLN A 58 -14.85 3.63 19.94
CA GLN A 58 -16.27 3.34 19.71
C GLN A 58 -16.49 2.58 18.39
N ILE A 59 -15.86 3.03 17.30
CA ILE A 59 -15.89 2.34 16.00
C ILE A 59 -15.37 0.91 16.14
N TYR A 60 -14.22 0.74 16.81
CA TYR A 60 -13.64 -0.57 17.05
C TYR A 60 -14.58 -1.48 17.85
N ALA A 61 -15.12 -0.99 18.96
CA ALA A 61 -16.02 -1.75 19.82
C ALA A 61 -17.28 -2.19 19.07
N LEU A 62 -17.93 -1.27 18.34
CA LEU A 62 -19.12 -1.56 17.55
C LEU A 62 -18.84 -2.54 16.41
N PHE A 63 -17.69 -2.41 15.74
CA PHE A 63 -17.27 -3.37 14.72
C PHE A 63 -17.09 -4.78 15.30
N LYS A 64 -16.40 -4.91 16.44
CA LYS A 64 -16.18 -6.18 17.12
C LYS A 64 -17.50 -6.80 17.59
N GLN A 65 -18.40 -6.00 18.15
CA GLN A 65 -19.71 -6.45 18.56
C GLN A 65 -20.59 -6.87 17.38
N ALA A 66 -20.57 -6.13 16.28
CA ALA A 66 -21.30 -6.44 15.06
C ALA A 66 -20.83 -7.75 14.40
N THR A 67 -19.53 -8.04 14.44
CA THR A 67 -18.93 -9.20 13.76
C THR A 67 -18.79 -10.43 14.64
N GLN A 68 -18.61 -10.27 15.95
CA GLN A 68 -18.28 -11.36 16.87
C GLN A 68 -19.24 -11.46 18.07
N GLY A 69 -20.20 -10.56 18.19
CA GLY A 69 -21.10 -10.52 19.34
C GLY A 69 -20.44 -10.00 20.62
N PRO A 70 -21.01 -10.29 21.81
CA PRO A 70 -20.50 -9.83 23.09
C PRO A 70 -19.04 -10.23 23.34
N CYS A 71 -18.29 -9.33 23.99
CA CYS A 71 -16.87 -9.57 24.30
C CYS A 71 -16.66 -10.89 25.07
N ASN A 72 -16.04 -11.84 24.37
CA ASN A 72 -15.80 -13.23 24.79
C ASN A 72 -14.31 -13.56 24.95
N THR A 73 -13.44 -12.54 24.91
CA THR A 73 -11.99 -12.70 25.00
C THR A 73 -11.48 -12.41 26.42
N PRO A 74 -10.40 -13.06 26.88
CA PRO A 74 -9.81 -12.76 28.19
C PRO A 74 -9.26 -11.32 28.23
N LYS A 75 -9.30 -10.71 29.43
CA LYS A 75 -8.81 -9.34 29.61
C LYS A 75 -7.29 -9.26 29.36
N PRO A 76 -6.81 -8.36 28.49
CA PRO A 76 -5.38 -8.18 28.23
C PRO A 76 -4.60 -7.79 29.50
N GLY A 77 -3.32 -8.20 29.54
CA GLY A 77 -2.43 -7.96 30.67
C GLY A 77 -2.14 -6.47 30.93
N MET A 78 -1.72 -6.14 32.16
CA MET A 78 -1.55 -4.74 32.61
C MET A 78 -0.50 -3.92 31.83
N LEU A 79 0.43 -4.59 31.14
CA LEU A 79 1.45 -3.95 30.30
C LEU A 79 0.97 -3.70 28.86
N ASP A 80 -0.19 -4.24 28.48
CA ASP A 80 -0.80 -4.08 27.15
C ASP A 80 -1.91 -3.02 27.20
N PHE A 81 -1.51 -1.77 27.42
CA PHE A 81 -2.42 -0.64 27.62
C PHE A 81 -3.40 -0.42 26.46
N VAL A 82 -2.96 -0.65 25.21
CA VAL A 82 -3.78 -0.38 24.03
C VAL A 82 -4.85 -1.46 23.84
N ASN A 83 -4.49 -2.74 23.94
CA ASN A 83 -5.50 -3.79 23.81
C ASN A 83 -6.40 -3.82 25.03
N LYS A 84 -5.91 -3.44 26.21
CA LYS A 84 -6.76 -3.24 27.39
C LYS A 84 -7.84 -2.20 27.15
N VAL A 85 -7.51 -1.02 26.63
CA VAL A 85 -8.49 0.04 26.36
C VAL A 85 -9.48 -0.37 25.25
N LYS A 86 -9.02 -1.05 24.20
CA LYS A 86 -9.89 -1.63 23.16
C LYS A 86 -10.82 -2.71 23.70
N TRP A 87 -10.30 -3.58 24.57
CA TRP A 87 -11.06 -4.62 25.23
C TRP A 87 -12.09 -4.03 26.18
N ASP A 88 -11.71 -3.02 26.98
CA ASP A 88 -12.61 -2.31 27.88
C ASP A 88 -13.73 -1.60 27.08
N ALA A 89 -13.42 -1.00 25.93
CA ALA A 89 -14.41 -0.39 25.03
C ALA A 89 -15.37 -1.41 24.39
N TRP A 90 -14.88 -2.59 23.98
CA TRP A 90 -15.76 -3.66 23.49
C TRP A 90 -16.59 -4.27 24.62
N LYS A 91 -16.00 -4.46 25.80
CA LYS A 91 -16.68 -5.00 26.98
C LYS A 91 -17.79 -4.09 27.48
N SER A 92 -17.61 -2.76 27.41
CA SER A 92 -18.60 -1.78 27.86
C SER A 92 -19.88 -1.75 27.01
N LEU A 93 -19.85 -2.30 25.79
CA LEU A 93 -21.05 -2.48 24.97
C LEU A 93 -21.99 -3.57 25.50
N GLY A 94 -21.51 -4.44 26.40
CA GLY A 94 -22.31 -5.46 27.06
C GLY A 94 -22.96 -6.45 26.08
N SER A 95 -24.27 -6.61 26.19
CA SER A 95 -25.05 -7.62 25.45
C SER A 95 -25.87 -7.04 24.30
N ILE A 96 -25.47 -5.89 23.72
CA ILE A 96 -26.17 -5.39 22.53
C ILE A 96 -26.10 -6.41 21.39
N SER A 97 -27.18 -6.53 20.61
CA SER A 97 -27.24 -7.48 19.51
C SER A 97 -26.25 -7.10 18.39
N GLN A 98 -25.92 -8.05 17.52
CA GLN A 98 -25.05 -7.79 16.37
C GLN A 98 -25.73 -6.83 15.39
N GLU A 99 -27.05 -6.93 15.25
CA GLU A 99 -27.92 -6.03 14.48
C GLU A 99 -27.84 -4.59 15.01
N ASP A 100 -28.01 -4.40 16.32
CA ASP A 100 -27.92 -3.07 16.95
C ASP A 100 -26.52 -2.49 16.86
N ALA A 101 -25.49 -3.33 16.98
CA ALA A 101 -24.11 -2.92 16.81
C ALA A 101 -23.82 -2.47 15.36
N ARG A 102 -24.35 -3.18 14.35
CA ARG A 102 -24.26 -2.78 12.92
C ARG A 102 -24.95 -1.45 12.68
N GLN A 103 -26.16 -1.26 13.22
CA GLN A 103 -26.89 -0.01 13.09
C GLN A 103 -26.11 1.16 13.70
N LYS A 104 -25.68 1.03 14.96
CA LYS A 104 -24.89 2.06 15.66
C LYS A 104 -23.57 2.37 14.95
N TYR A 105 -22.94 1.36 14.34
CA TYR A 105 -21.74 1.55 13.53
C TYR A 105 -22.02 2.38 12.27
N CYS A 106 -23.09 2.04 11.52
CA CYS A 106 -23.51 2.78 10.33
C CYS A 106 -23.85 4.24 10.65
N ASP A 107 -24.56 4.48 11.76
CA ASP A 107 -24.93 5.82 12.21
C ASP A 107 -23.70 6.65 12.60
N LEU A 108 -22.77 6.04 13.35
CA LEU A 108 -21.54 6.71 13.76
C LEU A 108 -20.69 7.09 12.55
N VAL A 109 -20.46 6.17 11.61
CA VAL A 109 -19.71 6.48 10.39
C VAL A 109 -20.44 7.52 9.52
N GLY A 110 -21.77 7.41 9.40
CA GLY A 110 -22.58 8.39 8.67
C GLY A 110 -22.43 9.80 9.23
N SER A 111 -22.50 9.96 10.56
CA SER A 111 -22.32 11.26 11.22
C SER A 111 -20.94 11.87 11.01
N LEU A 112 -19.88 11.05 10.99
CA LEU A 112 -18.51 11.51 10.73
C LEU A 112 -18.35 12.01 9.29
N VAL A 113 -18.92 11.30 8.31
CA VAL A 113 -18.88 11.71 6.90
C VAL A 113 -19.66 13.01 6.67
N THR A 114 -20.82 13.16 7.30
CA THR A 114 -21.61 14.39 7.23
C THR A 114 -20.88 15.56 7.90
N ALA A 115 -20.21 15.33 9.04
CA ALA A 115 -19.44 16.35 9.75
C ALA A 115 -18.22 16.86 8.96
N GLU A 116 -17.69 16.08 8.01
CA GLU A 116 -16.63 16.51 7.08
C GLU A 116 -17.13 17.30 5.86
N GLY A 117 -18.42 17.63 5.80
CA GLY A 117 -19.03 18.39 4.69
C GLY A 117 -19.52 17.52 3.54
N GLY A 118 -19.74 16.23 3.75
CA GLY A 118 -20.37 15.35 2.78
C GLY A 118 -21.86 15.69 2.61
N SER A 119 -22.20 16.51 1.61
CA SER A 119 -23.58 16.65 1.14
C SER A 119 -23.93 15.55 0.15
N SER A 120 -25.06 14.89 0.36
CA SER A 120 -25.70 14.00 -0.60
C SER A 120 -26.49 14.81 -1.65
N ALA A 121 -25.86 15.25 -2.75
CA ALA A 121 -26.56 15.54 -4.02
C ALA A 121 -25.63 15.92 -5.20
N GLN A 122 -25.89 15.23 -6.32
CA GLN A 122 -25.70 15.59 -7.75
C GLN A 122 -24.30 15.73 -8.37
N VAL A 123 -24.09 14.81 -9.32
CA VAL A 123 -23.03 14.77 -10.34
C VAL A 123 -23.28 15.87 -11.38
N ALA A 124 -22.36 16.83 -11.48
CA ALA A 124 -22.24 17.72 -12.63
C ALA A 124 -21.03 17.30 -13.47
N ALA A 125 -21.28 17.05 -14.75
CA ALA A 125 -20.30 16.56 -15.72
C ALA A 125 -19.24 17.62 -16.07
N GLN A 126 -17.98 17.16 -16.22
CA GLN A 126 -16.89 17.87 -16.90
C GLN A 126 -16.21 16.91 -17.90
N PRO A 127 -15.61 17.46 -18.97
CA PRO A 127 -15.61 16.83 -20.29
C PRO A 127 -14.63 15.68 -20.45
N ALA A 128 -15.03 14.73 -21.31
CA ALA A 128 -14.38 13.47 -21.57
C ALA A 128 -12.94 13.61 -22.10
N ALA A 129 -11.97 13.27 -21.25
CA ALA A 129 -10.70 12.69 -21.68
C ALA A 129 -10.82 11.16 -21.53
N SER A 130 -10.36 10.43 -22.54
CA SER A 130 -10.49 8.98 -22.74
C SER A 130 -10.37 8.14 -21.46
N GLY A 131 -11.37 7.29 -21.23
CA GLY A 131 -11.61 6.56 -19.99
C GLY A 131 -10.42 5.79 -19.42
N SER A 132 -10.15 6.00 -18.13
CA SER A 132 -9.23 5.15 -17.37
C SER A 132 -9.96 3.87 -16.95
N THR A 133 -9.57 2.73 -17.51
CA THR A 133 -10.04 1.38 -17.13
C THR A 133 -9.62 0.96 -15.70
N TYR A 134 -8.71 1.72 -15.06
CA TYR A 134 -8.10 1.37 -13.78
C TYR A 134 -8.27 2.51 -12.77
N GLU A 135 -8.82 2.21 -11.59
CA GLU A 135 -9.06 3.19 -10.53
C GLU A 135 -7.75 3.76 -9.93
N THR A 136 -6.73 2.91 -9.81
CA THR A 136 -5.48 3.22 -9.09
C THR A 136 -4.29 3.53 -9.99
N LEU A 137 -4.46 3.47 -11.32
CA LEU A 137 -3.40 3.69 -12.29
C LEU A 137 -3.81 4.78 -13.29
N LEU A 138 -2.90 5.71 -13.55
CA LEU A 138 -2.94 6.61 -14.68
C LEU A 138 -2.21 5.95 -15.84
N VAL A 139 -2.98 5.55 -16.86
CA VAL A 139 -2.44 4.96 -18.08
C VAL A 139 -2.70 5.91 -19.22
N THR A 140 -1.64 6.41 -19.86
CA THR A 140 -1.73 7.26 -21.05
C THR A 140 -0.89 6.66 -22.17
N THR A 141 -1.27 6.90 -23.41
CA THR A 141 -0.44 6.57 -24.58
C THR A 141 -0.38 7.77 -25.49
N GLU A 142 0.80 8.38 -25.58
CA GLU A 142 1.08 9.57 -26.36
C GLU A 142 2.43 9.38 -27.05
N ASP A 143 2.59 9.84 -28.30
CA ASP A 143 3.85 9.74 -29.05
C ASP A 143 4.45 8.32 -29.08
N LYS A 144 3.60 7.27 -29.14
CA LYS A 144 3.97 5.84 -29.08
C LYS A 144 4.58 5.40 -27.74
N ILE A 145 4.53 6.24 -26.71
CA ILE A 145 4.96 5.93 -25.35
C ILE A 145 3.71 5.65 -24.51
N THR A 146 3.61 4.43 -24.01
CA THR A 146 2.61 4.09 -22.99
C THR A 146 3.21 4.35 -21.62
N THR A 147 2.59 5.25 -20.86
CA THR A 147 2.98 5.57 -19.49
C THR A 147 2.02 4.89 -18.52
N ILE A 148 2.56 4.20 -17.53
CA ILE A 148 1.79 3.66 -16.41
C ILE A 148 2.32 4.32 -15.14
N LYS A 149 1.48 5.10 -14.47
CA LYS A 149 1.80 5.80 -13.22
C LYS A 149 0.78 5.41 -12.15
N LEU A 150 1.20 5.33 -10.90
CA LEU A 150 0.26 5.19 -9.80
C LEU A 150 -0.57 6.47 -9.67
N ASN A 151 -1.90 6.34 -9.63
CA ASN A 151 -2.81 7.46 -9.39
C ASN A 151 -2.86 7.79 -7.89
N ARG A 152 -1.80 8.43 -7.37
CA ARG A 152 -1.65 8.75 -5.93
C ARG A 152 -1.20 10.19 -5.71
N PRO A 153 -2.05 11.20 -5.99
CA PRO A 153 -1.67 12.61 -5.91
C PRO A 153 -1.29 13.09 -4.49
N ALA A 154 -1.72 12.36 -3.44
CA ALA A 154 -1.56 12.78 -2.04
C ALA A 154 -0.61 11.92 -1.19
N LYS A 155 0.02 10.85 -1.73
CA LYS A 155 0.89 9.93 -0.95
C LYS A 155 2.12 9.48 -1.73
N LYS A 156 3.24 9.20 -1.03
CA LYS A 156 4.47 8.66 -1.63
C LYS A 156 4.22 7.31 -2.33
N ASN A 157 4.91 7.08 -3.45
CA ASN A 157 4.78 5.89 -4.29
C ASN A 157 5.43 4.65 -3.62
N ALA A 158 4.63 3.80 -2.99
CA ALA A 158 5.05 2.45 -2.61
C ALA A 158 4.12 1.43 -3.26
N ILE A 159 4.67 0.56 -4.09
CA ILE A 159 4.01 -0.68 -4.49
C ILE A 159 4.18 -1.62 -3.29
N THR A 160 3.09 -1.94 -2.62
CA THR A 160 3.11 -2.91 -1.52
C THR A 160 2.89 -4.28 -2.13
N SER A 161 3.95 -5.05 -2.33
CA SER A 161 3.87 -6.51 -2.40
C SER A 161 3.76 -7.03 -0.96
N GLY A 162 2.92 -8.02 -0.76
CA GLY A 162 2.76 -8.67 0.54
C GLY A 162 1.30 -8.80 0.96
N VAL A 163 1.05 -9.84 1.74
CA VAL A 163 -0.19 -10.10 2.46
C VAL A 163 -0.60 -8.83 3.20
N ASN A 164 -1.71 -8.21 2.79
CA ASN A 164 -2.26 -7.06 3.53
C ASN A 164 -2.86 -7.58 4.84
N MET A 165 -2.04 -7.75 5.87
CA MET A 165 -2.47 -8.29 7.16
C MET A 165 -3.48 -7.43 7.91
N LYS A 166 -3.85 -6.25 7.39
CA LYS A 166 -5.02 -5.50 7.88
C LYS A 166 -6.35 -6.15 7.49
N TYR A 167 -6.32 -7.07 6.53
CA TYR A 167 -7.46 -7.81 6.03
C TYR A 167 -7.08 -9.29 5.97
N ILE A 168 -7.59 -10.08 6.92
CA ILE A 168 -7.53 -11.54 6.87
C ILE A 168 -8.90 -12.00 6.34
N PRO A 169 -8.99 -12.64 5.16
CA PRO A 169 -10.25 -13.15 4.65
C PRO A 169 -10.80 -14.23 5.58
N GLU A 170 -12.11 -14.50 5.51
CA GLU A 170 -12.75 -15.57 6.30
C GLU A 170 -12.09 -16.95 6.08
N GLU A 171 -11.52 -17.14 4.89
CA GLU A 171 -10.78 -18.32 4.44
C GLU A 171 -9.42 -18.53 5.15
N GLY A 172 -8.96 -17.57 5.96
CA GLY A 172 -7.77 -17.68 6.78
C GLY A 172 -6.46 -17.22 6.13
N VAL A 173 -5.39 -17.25 6.92
CA VAL A 173 -4.07 -16.71 6.54
C VAL A 173 -3.35 -17.55 5.49
N GLU A 174 -3.59 -18.86 5.45
CA GLU A 174 -2.98 -19.78 4.47
C GLU A 174 -3.50 -19.50 3.05
N GLN A 175 -4.81 -19.36 2.89
CA GLN A 175 -5.42 -19.04 1.60
C GLN A 175 -5.04 -17.63 1.12
N LEU A 176 -4.91 -16.68 2.05
CA LEU A 176 -4.40 -15.34 1.75
C LEU A 176 -2.94 -15.38 1.28
N ALA A 177 -2.08 -16.18 1.93
CA ALA A 177 -0.69 -16.35 1.51
C ALA A 177 -0.61 -16.97 0.10
N LYS A 178 -1.41 -18.00 -0.17
CA LYS A 178 -1.47 -18.67 -1.48
C LYS A 178 -1.93 -17.73 -2.59
N SER A 179 -3.06 -17.05 -2.41
CA SER A 179 -3.58 -16.10 -3.40
C SER A 179 -2.65 -14.90 -3.63
N SER A 180 -1.99 -14.42 -2.58
CA SER A 180 -0.97 -13.36 -2.68
C SER A 180 0.27 -13.85 -3.41
N GLY A 181 0.69 -15.09 -3.20
CA GLY A 181 1.80 -15.72 -3.89
C GLY A 181 1.53 -15.84 -5.39
N GLU A 182 0.35 -16.33 -5.78
CA GLU A 182 -0.06 -16.40 -7.18
C GLU A 182 -0.17 -15.02 -7.85
N LEU A 183 -0.63 -14.01 -7.11
CA LEU A 183 -0.63 -12.64 -7.60
C LEU A 183 0.78 -12.12 -7.84
N LEU A 184 1.70 -12.35 -6.90
CA LEU A 184 3.10 -11.96 -7.04
C LEU A 184 3.79 -12.70 -8.20
N ARG A 185 3.56 -14.01 -8.33
CA ARG A 185 4.04 -14.84 -9.43
C ARG A 185 3.66 -14.24 -10.78
N ARG A 186 2.38 -13.94 -10.97
CA ARG A 186 1.86 -13.32 -12.21
C ARG A 186 2.39 -11.90 -12.41
N TYR A 187 2.49 -11.12 -11.34
CA TYR A 187 3.01 -9.77 -11.39
C TYR A 187 4.45 -9.75 -11.91
N VAL A 188 5.35 -10.57 -11.37
CA VAL A 188 6.74 -10.66 -11.81
C VAL A 188 6.85 -11.26 -13.22
N SER A 189 6.06 -12.29 -13.53
CA SER A 189 6.00 -12.90 -14.87
C SER A 189 5.66 -11.87 -15.95
N ALA A 190 4.76 -10.92 -15.66
CA ALA A 190 4.42 -9.85 -16.59
C ALA A 190 5.63 -8.98 -16.99
N TYR A 191 6.63 -8.80 -16.12
CA TYR A 191 7.88 -8.10 -16.46
C TYR A 191 8.81 -8.99 -17.30
N ILE A 192 8.94 -10.26 -16.94
CA ILE A 192 9.78 -11.25 -17.65
C ILE A 192 9.32 -11.38 -19.11
N ASP A 193 8.01 -11.45 -19.32
CA ASP A 193 7.40 -11.70 -20.62
C ASP A 193 7.13 -10.43 -21.45
N PHE A 194 7.35 -9.24 -20.89
CA PHE A 194 6.94 -7.99 -21.54
C PHE A 194 7.68 -7.77 -22.88
N PRO A 195 6.96 -7.71 -24.03
CA PRO A 195 7.60 -7.81 -25.35
C PRO A 195 8.17 -6.49 -25.88
N LYS A 196 7.88 -5.36 -25.21
CA LYS A 196 8.34 -4.02 -25.61
C LYS A 196 9.44 -3.53 -24.67
N PRO A 197 10.32 -2.62 -25.09
CA PRO A 197 11.23 -1.94 -24.18
C PRO A 197 10.47 -1.35 -22.98
N LEU A 198 11.01 -1.60 -21.79
CA LEU A 198 10.44 -1.23 -20.50
C LEU A 198 11.44 -0.37 -19.75
N VAL A 199 11.06 0.89 -19.50
CA VAL A 199 11.90 1.88 -18.84
C VAL A 199 11.29 2.29 -17.51
N ALA A 200 12.06 2.18 -16.42
CA ALA A 200 11.69 2.69 -15.11
C ALA A 200 12.11 4.15 -14.99
N VAL A 201 11.20 5.00 -14.48
CA VAL A 201 11.48 6.41 -14.19
C VAL A 201 11.22 6.65 -12.70
N VAL A 202 12.28 6.64 -11.90
CA VAL A 202 12.22 6.62 -10.43
C VAL A 202 12.53 8.01 -9.87
N ASN A 203 11.51 8.72 -9.40
CA ASN A 203 11.62 10.11 -8.95
C ASN A 203 11.78 10.28 -7.43
N GLY A 204 12.09 9.22 -6.69
CA GLY A 204 12.13 9.28 -5.23
C GLY A 204 12.40 7.93 -4.57
N PRO A 205 12.20 7.82 -3.25
CA PRO A 205 12.42 6.58 -2.52
C PRO A 205 11.56 5.43 -3.05
N ALA A 206 12.20 4.32 -3.42
CA ALA A 206 11.62 3.05 -3.81
C ALA A 206 11.97 1.97 -2.79
N VAL A 207 11.02 1.08 -2.48
CA VAL A 207 11.17 0.05 -1.44
C VAL A 207 10.53 -1.27 -1.88
N GLY A 208 11.15 -2.41 -1.53
CA GLY A 208 10.58 -3.76 -1.71
C GLY A 208 10.46 -4.14 -3.19
N ILE A 209 9.32 -4.70 -3.59
CA ILE A 209 9.09 -5.14 -4.98
C ILE A 209 9.38 -4.07 -6.02
N SER A 210 9.08 -2.80 -5.72
CA SER A 210 9.33 -1.68 -6.64
C SER A 210 10.80 -1.49 -6.99
N VAL A 211 11.70 -2.03 -6.15
CA VAL A 211 13.14 -2.05 -6.36
C VAL A 211 13.58 -3.36 -7.01
N THR A 212 13.06 -4.51 -6.55
CA THR A 212 13.54 -5.81 -7.06
C THR A 212 13.17 -6.06 -8.51
N VAL A 213 11.99 -5.63 -8.96
CA VAL A 213 11.63 -5.76 -10.37
C VAL A 213 12.47 -4.88 -11.29
N LEU A 214 13.23 -3.89 -10.78
CA LEU A 214 14.13 -3.07 -11.60
C LEU A 214 15.18 -3.92 -12.34
N GLY A 215 15.58 -5.06 -11.78
CA GLY A 215 16.46 -6.02 -12.47
C GLY A 215 15.83 -6.68 -13.71
N LEU A 216 14.53 -6.46 -13.95
CA LEU A 216 13.78 -6.94 -15.11
C LEU A 216 13.48 -5.82 -16.12
N PHE A 217 13.80 -4.56 -15.81
CA PHE A 217 13.67 -3.44 -16.75
C PHE A 217 14.83 -3.45 -17.74
N ASP A 218 14.63 -2.82 -18.90
CA ASP A 218 15.68 -2.66 -19.91
C ASP A 218 16.52 -1.40 -19.62
N LEU A 219 15.91 -0.36 -19.03
CA LEU A 219 16.57 0.85 -18.58
C LEU A 219 15.94 1.35 -17.28
N VAL A 220 16.76 1.92 -16.40
CA VAL A 220 16.32 2.54 -15.14
C VAL A 220 16.90 3.94 -15.04
N TYR A 221 16.04 4.95 -15.12
CA TYR A 221 16.41 6.34 -14.91
C TYR A 221 15.93 6.83 -13.55
N ALA A 222 16.80 7.50 -12.81
CA ALA A 222 16.49 7.95 -11.46
C ALA A 222 16.80 9.44 -11.26
N SER A 223 15.99 10.12 -10.46
CA SER A 223 16.38 11.39 -9.85
C SER A 223 17.50 11.13 -8.82
N GLU A 224 18.41 12.09 -8.65
CA GLU A 224 19.44 12.06 -7.59
C GLU A 224 18.86 11.89 -6.17
N ARG A 225 17.58 12.26 -5.98
CA ARG A 225 16.85 12.11 -4.71
C ARG A 225 16.29 10.70 -4.48
N ALA A 226 16.39 9.82 -5.48
CA ALA A 226 15.92 8.46 -5.37
C ALA A 226 16.79 7.65 -4.39
N THR A 227 16.15 6.69 -3.72
CA THR A 227 16.84 5.73 -2.87
C THR A 227 16.20 4.36 -3.04
N PHE A 228 16.98 3.30 -2.89
CA PHE A 228 16.57 1.94 -3.20
C PHE A 228 16.80 1.06 -1.98
N HIS A 229 15.77 0.36 -1.52
CA HIS A 229 15.83 -0.41 -0.28
C HIS A 229 14.97 -1.67 -0.34
N THR A 230 15.51 -2.79 0.13
CA THR A 230 14.83 -4.10 0.17
C THR A 230 14.89 -4.68 1.59
N PRO A 231 14.04 -4.21 2.52
CA PRO A 231 14.10 -4.57 3.95
C PRO A 231 13.54 -5.97 4.24
N PHE A 232 13.95 -7.00 3.50
CA PHE A 232 13.38 -8.35 3.60
C PHE A 232 13.61 -8.97 4.98
N SER A 233 14.87 -9.05 5.41
CA SER A 233 15.21 -9.64 6.70
C SER A 233 14.61 -8.87 7.87
N GLN A 234 14.48 -7.54 7.76
CA GLN A 234 13.82 -6.73 8.80
C GLN A 234 12.32 -7.05 8.94
N LEU A 235 11.69 -7.59 7.88
CA LEU A 235 10.29 -7.98 7.85
C LEU A 235 10.10 -9.50 7.97
N GLY A 236 11.16 -10.27 8.24
CA GLY A 236 11.12 -11.74 8.30
C GLY A 236 10.80 -12.41 6.96
N GLN A 237 10.99 -11.69 5.85
CA GLN A 237 10.70 -12.13 4.49
C GLN A 237 11.97 -12.58 3.75
N SER A 238 11.79 -13.38 2.69
CA SER A 238 12.84 -13.71 1.73
C SER A 238 12.84 -12.74 0.54
N ALA A 239 13.87 -12.81 -0.30
CA ALA A 239 13.93 -12.05 -1.55
C ALA A 239 12.81 -12.43 -2.53
N GLU A 240 12.39 -11.47 -3.35
CA GLU A 240 11.34 -11.60 -4.38
C GLU A 240 11.73 -10.86 -5.68
N GLY A 241 10.88 -10.93 -6.72
CA GLY A 241 11.04 -10.15 -7.95
C GLY A 241 12.23 -10.56 -8.82
N CYS A 242 12.64 -11.83 -8.73
CA CYS A 242 13.86 -12.39 -9.29
C CYS A 242 15.16 -11.78 -8.75
N SER A 243 15.11 -11.01 -7.65
CA SER A 243 16.29 -10.30 -7.15
C SER A 243 17.40 -11.23 -6.64
N SER A 244 17.06 -12.44 -6.19
CA SER A 244 18.07 -13.44 -5.80
C SER A 244 18.95 -13.90 -6.97
N TYR A 245 18.49 -13.69 -8.21
CA TYR A 245 19.23 -13.99 -9.44
C TYR A 245 19.75 -12.74 -10.14
N THR A 246 18.90 -11.72 -10.31
CA THR A 246 19.25 -10.53 -11.10
C THR A 246 20.26 -9.65 -10.38
N PHE A 247 20.15 -9.44 -9.06
CA PHE A 247 21.04 -8.52 -8.36
C PHE A 247 22.49 -9.02 -8.34
N PRO A 248 22.80 -10.30 -8.02
CA PRO A 248 24.17 -10.79 -8.13
C PRO A 248 24.80 -10.62 -9.52
N LYS A 249 24.01 -10.74 -10.61
CA LYS A 249 24.48 -10.51 -11.98
C LYS A 249 24.71 -9.03 -12.30
N ILE A 250 23.97 -8.13 -11.66
CA ILE A 250 24.05 -6.68 -11.86
C ILE A 250 25.20 -6.07 -11.05
N MET A 251 25.25 -6.34 -9.74
CA MET A 251 26.13 -5.64 -8.79
C MET A 251 27.18 -6.54 -8.13
N GLY A 252 27.24 -7.81 -8.50
CA GLY A 252 28.10 -8.80 -7.86
C GLY A 252 27.52 -9.35 -6.55
N HIS A 253 27.98 -10.54 -6.18
CA HIS A 253 27.41 -11.31 -5.06
C HIS A 253 27.45 -10.57 -3.72
N ALA A 254 28.60 -9.97 -3.36
CA ALA A 254 28.76 -9.31 -2.06
C ALA A 254 27.81 -8.11 -1.89
N LYS A 255 27.64 -7.30 -2.93
CA LYS A 255 26.76 -6.12 -2.89
C LYS A 255 25.29 -6.50 -2.93
N ALA A 256 24.94 -7.53 -3.71
CA ALA A 256 23.60 -8.10 -3.67
C ALA A 256 23.25 -8.61 -2.26
N THR A 257 24.18 -9.31 -1.59
CA THR A 257 24.00 -9.78 -0.22
C THR A 257 23.86 -8.63 0.79
N GLU A 258 24.66 -7.56 0.67
CA GLU A 258 24.54 -6.35 1.50
C GLU A 258 23.12 -5.76 1.41
N MET A 259 22.58 -5.67 0.19
CA MET A 259 21.26 -5.10 -0.07
C MET A 259 20.11 -6.04 0.33
N LEU A 260 20.16 -7.31 -0.07
CA LEU A 260 19.07 -8.27 0.08
C LEU A 260 19.00 -8.89 1.48
N LEU A 261 20.14 -9.22 2.09
CA LEU A 261 20.17 -9.87 3.41
C LEU A 261 20.36 -8.87 4.55
N PHE A 262 21.22 -7.87 4.36
CA PHE A 262 21.56 -6.89 5.38
C PHE A 262 20.81 -5.56 5.24
N ASN A 263 19.80 -5.51 4.37
CA ASN A 263 18.90 -4.38 4.17
C ASN A 263 19.64 -3.07 3.86
N LYS A 264 20.79 -3.13 3.17
CA LYS A 264 21.51 -1.92 2.79
C LYS A 264 20.65 -1.08 1.87
N LYS A 265 20.42 0.16 2.29
CA LYS A 265 19.80 1.19 1.45
C LYS A 265 20.86 1.84 0.56
N LEU A 266 20.57 1.93 -0.73
CA LEU A 266 21.40 2.60 -1.72
C LEU A 266 20.85 3.99 -2.07
N THR A 267 21.75 4.94 -2.31
CA THR A 267 21.44 6.20 -2.99
C THR A 267 21.31 5.97 -4.50
N ALA A 268 20.76 6.95 -5.24
CA ALA A 268 20.73 6.90 -6.70
C ALA A 268 22.13 6.74 -7.31
N ALA A 269 23.12 7.49 -6.81
CA ALA A 269 24.51 7.40 -7.26
C ALA A 269 25.09 6.00 -7.05
N GLN A 270 24.94 5.43 -5.86
CA GLN A 270 25.41 4.07 -5.56
C GLN A 270 24.71 3.00 -6.41
N ALA A 271 23.39 3.12 -6.58
CA ALA A 271 22.64 2.20 -7.41
C ALA A 271 23.09 2.27 -8.89
N SER A 272 23.53 3.44 -9.35
CA SER A 272 24.07 3.62 -10.70
C SER A 272 25.48 3.06 -10.85
N GLU A 273 26.36 3.34 -9.88
CA GLU A 273 27.71 2.74 -9.82
C GLU A 273 27.67 1.21 -9.82
N LEU A 274 26.66 0.63 -9.17
CA LEU A 274 26.45 -0.81 -9.09
C LEU A 274 25.63 -1.39 -10.28
N GLY A 275 25.25 -0.58 -11.25
CA GLY A 275 24.56 -1.02 -12.48
C GLY A 275 23.05 -1.25 -12.37
N LEU A 276 22.44 -1.07 -11.19
CA LEU A 276 20.98 -1.18 -11.02
C LEU A 276 20.24 0.02 -11.65
N VAL A 277 20.86 1.20 -11.65
CA VAL A 277 20.36 2.42 -12.29
C VAL A 277 21.22 2.74 -13.51
N THR A 278 20.59 2.84 -14.67
CA THR A 278 21.30 3.19 -15.92
C THR A 278 21.88 4.59 -15.85
N GLU A 279 21.10 5.56 -15.35
CA GLU A 279 21.57 6.94 -15.22
C GLU A 279 20.80 7.72 -14.15
N VAL A 280 21.51 8.65 -13.51
CA VAL A 280 20.98 9.55 -12.48
C VAL A 280 20.97 10.98 -13.02
N PHE A 281 19.87 11.69 -12.78
CA PHE A 281 19.69 13.07 -13.23
C PHE A 281 19.46 14.01 -12.04
N PRO A 282 19.90 15.28 -12.15
CA PRO A 282 19.53 16.33 -11.19
C PRO A 282 18.01 16.47 -11.07
N GLU A 283 17.51 16.77 -9.87
CA GLU A 283 16.06 16.91 -9.65
C GLU A 283 15.44 18.01 -10.54
N SER A 284 16.17 19.10 -10.78
CA SER A 284 15.71 20.25 -11.54
C SER A 284 15.47 19.97 -13.03
N SER A 285 16.16 18.99 -13.60
CA SER A 285 16.09 18.64 -15.03
C SER A 285 15.56 17.24 -15.29
N PHE A 286 15.28 16.46 -14.24
CA PHE A 286 14.92 15.04 -14.35
C PHE A 286 13.78 14.77 -15.34
N GLN A 287 12.66 15.49 -15.24
CA GLN A 287 11.53 15.27 -16.14
C GLN A 287 11.88 15.65 -17.58
N SER A 288 12.42 16.84 -17.80
CA SER A 288 12.68 17.33 -19.17
C SER A 288 13.70 16.45 -19.90
N GLU A 289 14.78 16.05 -19.24
CA GLU A 289 15.83 15.22 -19.84
C GLU A 289 15.35 13.80 -20.14
N VAL A 290 14.68 13.14 -19.17
CA VAL A 290 14.14 11.79 -19.37
C VAL A 290 13.13 11.78 -20.52
N TRP A 291 12.18 12.71 -20.53
CA TRP A 291 11.17 12.77 -21.59
C TRP A 291 11.75 13.09 -22.96
N THR A 292 12.79 13.93 -23.04
CA THR A 292 13.51 14.20 -24.29
C THR A 292 14.11 12.92 -24.85
N ARG A 293 14.75 12.08 -24.02
CA ARG A 293 15.31 10.80 -24.44
C ARG A 293 14.25 9.79 -24.85
N LEU A 294 13.21 9.62 -24.02
CA LEU A 294 12.13 8.68 -24.32
C LEU A 294 11.43 9.01 -25.65
N LYS A 295 11.19 10.30 -25.92
CA LYS A 295 10.65 10.78 -27.21
C LYS A 295 11.59 10.51 -28.38
N SER A 296 12.90 10.54 -28.16
CA SER A 296 13.88 10.13 -29.17
C SER A 296 13.79 8.63 -29.44
N TYR A 297 13.76 7.79 -28.40
CA TYR A 297 13.66 6.33 -28.55
C TYR A 297 12.34 5.89 -29.20
N ALA A 298 11.24 6.58 -28.94
CA ALA A 298 9.94 6.31 -29.55
C ALA A 298 9.92 6.50 -31.08
N LYS A 299 10.93 7.18 -31.66
CA LYS A 299 11.09 7.33 -33.11
C LYS A 299 11.80 6.13 -33.76
N LEU A 300 12.43 5.25 -32.98
CA LEU A 300 13.13 4.07 -33.50
C LEU A 300 12.15 3.00 -34.03
N PRO A 301 12.58 2.13 -34.96
CA PRO A 301 11.71 1.08 -35.50
C PRO A 301 11.22 0.09 -34.42
N PRO A 302 9.90 0.01 -34.13
CA PRO A 302 9.39 -0.71 -32.96
C PRO A 302 9.62 -2.23 -33.01
N LYS A 303 9.58 -2.83 -34.21
CA LYS A 303 9.87 -4.26 -34.41
C LYS A 303 11.33 -4.57 -34.10
N SER A 304 12.26 -3.70 -34.51
CA SER A 304 13.68 -3.86 -34.23
C SER A 304 13.96 -3.85 -32.73
N LEU A 305 13.37 -2.89 -32.01
CA LEU A 305 13.49 -2.81 -30.55
C LEU A 305 12.91 -4.05 -29.86
N ALA A 306 11.71 -4.49 -30.25
CA ALA A 306 11.04 -5.65 -29.66
C ALA A 306 11.84 -6.95 -29.88
N TYR A 307 12.30 -7.21 -31.11
CA TYR A 307 13.08 -8.42 -31.40
C TYR A 307 14.46 -8.39 -30.73
N SER A 308 15.12 -7.24 -30.68
CA SER A 308 16.39 -7.10 -29.95
C SER A 308 16.22 -7.41 -28.46
N LYS A 309 15.17 -6.86 -27.83
CA LYS A 309 14.83 -7.19 -26.43
C LYS A 309 14.56 -8.68 -26.25
N GLN A 310 13.82 -9.30 -27.16
CA GLN A 310 13.51 -10.73 -27.08
C GLN A 310 14.77 -11.59 -27.13
N LEU A 311 15.74 -11.27 -27.99
CA LEU A 311 17.02 -11.98 -28.07
C LEU A 311 17.86 -11.80 -26.80
N ILE A 312 17.85 -10.61 -26.20
CA ILE A 312 18.55 -10.36 -24.92
C ILE A 312 17.88 -11.19 -23.80
N ARG A 313 16.55 -11.10 -23.69
CA ARG A 313 15.79 -11.73 -22.60
C ARG A 313 15.72 -13.25 -22.71
N SER A 314 15.71 -13.81 -23.91
CA SER A 314 15.53 -15.25 -24.14
C SER A 314 16.57 -16.10 -23.43
N THR A 315 17.80 -15.60 -23.32
CA THR A 315 18.93 -16.30 -22.66
C THR A 315 18.67 -16.65 -21.20
N ASP A 316 17.92 -15.79 -20.49
CA ASP A 316 17.63 -15.94 -19.06
C ASP A 316 16.15 -16.23 -18.79
N LYS A 317 15.29 -16.27 -19.81
CA LYS A 317 13.84 -16.24 -19.64
C LYS A 317 13.29 -17.40 -18.81
N GLU A 318 13.64 -18.64 -19.17
CA GLU A 318 13.22 -19.84 -18.43
C GLU A 318 13.78 -19.83 -17.00
N ARG A 319 15.04 -19.40 -16.84
CA ARG A 319 15.68 -19.30 -15.53
C ARG A 319 14.97 -18.28 -14.64
N LEU A 320 14.57 -17.13 -15.18
CA LEU A 320 13.85 -16.10 -14.45
C LEU A 320 12.49 -16.58 -13.96
N HIS A 321 11.73 -17.30 -14.80
CA HIS A 321 10.47 -17.92 -14.37
C HIS A 321 10.69 -18.92 -13.24
N ALA A 322 11.69 -19.81 -13.37
CA ALA A 322 12.03 -20.76 -12.30
C ALA A 322 12.49 -20.09 -10.99
N VAL A 323 13.21 -18.96 -11.07
CA VAL A 323 13.61 -18.17 -9.89
C VAL A 323 12.39 -17.52 -9.24
N ASN A 324 11.51 -16.90 -10.02
CA ASN A 324 10.25 -16.34 -9.53
C ASN A 324 9.41 -17.41 -8.82
N ASP A 325 9.38 -18.63 -9.37
CA ASP A 325 8.74 -19.78 -8.76
C ASP A 325 9.30 -20.11 -7.39
N ALA A 326 10.61 -20.34 -7.31
CA ALA A 326 11.27 -20.64 -6.05
C ALA A 326 11.16 -19.52 -5.00
N GLU A 327 11.27 -18.25 -5.40
CA GLU A 327 11.15 -17.11 -4.50
C GLU A 327 9.76 -17.00 -3.89
N VAL A 328 8.70 -17.15 -4.70
CA VAL A 328 7.31 -17.08 -4.23
C VAL A 328 6.98 -18.24 -3.30
N GLU A 329 7.41 -19.47 -3.62
CA GLU A 329 7.19 -20.62 -2.74
C GLU A 329 7.81 -20.38 -1.35
N ARG A 330 9.04 -19.87 -1.34
CA ARG A 330 9.70 -19.52 -0.08
C ARG A 330 8.98 -18.40 0.65
N LEU A 331 8.52 -17.38 -0.07
CA LEU A 331 7.86 -16.24 0.53
C LEU A 331 6.50 -16.60 1.15
N MET A 332 5.76 -17.53 0.55
CA MET A 332 4.53 -18.08 1.13
C MET A 332 4.79 -18.80 2.46
N GLU A 333 5.84 -19.62 2.53
CA GLU A 333 6.31 -20.23 3.79
C GLU A 333 6.65 -19.14 4.83
N ARG A 334 7.37 -18.09 4.41
CA ARG A 334 7.75 -16.98 5.31
C ARG A 334 6.55 -16.20 5.84
N TRP A 335 5.55 -15.88 5.02
CA TRP A 335 4.37 -15.13 5.46
C TRP A 335 3.55 -15.85 6.54
N LEU A 336 3.65 -17.18 6.61
CA LEU A 336 2.99 -18.01 7.63
C LEU A 336 3.87 -18.22 8.88
N SER A 337 5.11 -17.72 8.89
CA SER A 337 6.03 -17.88 10.01
C SER A 337 5.79 -16.86 11.12
N ASP A 338 6.01 -17.27 12.37
CA ASP A 338 5.96 -16.40 13.55
C ASP A 338 6.92 -15.22 13.42
N GLU A 339 8.11 -15.44 12.84
CA GLU A 339 9.11 -14.40 12.65
C GLU A 339 8.59 -13.26 11.76
N CYS A 340 7.99 -13.60 10.62
CA CYS A 340 7.42 -12.60 9.72
C CYS A 340 6.22 -11.89 10.34
N MET A 341 5.32 -12.63 10.97
CA MET A 341 4.15 -12.07 11.66
C MET A 341 4.56 -11.07 12.75
N ASN A 342 5.51 -11.46 13.61
CA ASN A 342 6.01 -10.61 14.69
C ASN A 342 6.73 -9.36 14.15
N ALA A 343 7.56 -9.50 13.11
CA ALA A 343 8.28 -8.40 12.50
C ALA A 343 7.35 -7.35 11.89
N ILE A 344 6.32 -7.80 11.16
CA ILE A 344 5.35 -6.90 10.54
C ILE A 344 4.47 -6.23 11.61
N MET A 345 4.04 -6.95 12.66
CA MET A 345 3.31 -6.35 13.78
C MET A 345 4.13 -5.24 14.45
N THR A 346 5.41 -5.50 14.71
CA THR A 346 6.35 -4.52 15.29
C THR A 346 6.49 -3.28 14.39
N PHE A 347 6.62 -3.47 13.07
CA PHE A 347 6.72 -2.39 12.11
C PHE A 347 5.48 -1.47 12.12
N PHE A 348 4.27 -2.04 12.16
CA PHE A 348 3.04 -1.25 12.23
C PHE A 348 2.87 -0.52 13.55
N GLN A 349 3.29 -1.12 14.67
CA GLN A 349 3.27 -0.48 15.99
C GLN A 349 4.23 0.71 16.08
N ALA A 350 5.43 0.59 15.50
CA ALA A 350 6.41 1.68 15.47
C ALA A 350 5.92 2.90 14.68
N LYS A 351 5.21 2.67 13.55
CA LYS A 351 4.62 3.75 12.75
C LYS A 351 3.44 4.45 13.41
N ALA A 352 2.75 3.82 14.34
CA ALA A 352 1.63 4.45 15.07
C ALA A 352 2.10 5.36 16.20
N LYS A 353 3.39 5.32 16.56
CA LYS A 353 4.02 6.15 17.61
C LYS A 353 4.72 7.41 17.06
N LEU A 354 4.80 7.53 15.74
CA LEU A 354 5.33 8.69 15.00
C LEU A 354 4.16 9.46 14.39
#